data_AF-A0A9P1MM45-F1
#
_entry.id   AF-A0A9P1MM45-F1
#
_cell.length_a   1.000
_cell.length_b   1.000
_cell.length_c   1.000
_cell.angle_alpha   90.00
_cell.angle_beta   90.00
_cell.angle_gamma   90.00
#
_symmetry.space_group_name_H-M   'P 1'
#
loop_
_entity.id
_entity.type
_entity.pdbx_description
1 polymer ?
#
loop_
_entity_poly.entity_id
_entity_poly.type
_entity_poly.pdbx_seq_one_letter_code
_entity_poly.pdbx_strand_id
1 'polypeptide(L)'
;MDSNLLRLLICMLLVRNVLTIPVSDVPRLVTSVPDAVNETSILFSSNHTSTKSTAHTDSDEEEDDEGSIEMEEFEGDADRDTFFDETLGVKQSPSLIESSFKNKKTFSCPQIKTDLITGTSVGDLSPEDVTIIAAMGDALSTGIGLWPRTNIEFRGAAFSIGGDATIDGLVTVPNILREFSPLLHGVSHGMGSSDQLPEHQLNLAESGATSTDLVEQAEELVRRLSVLREVNYLKEWVMIIITIGTEDMCLRCSGANFNAISSAIDTLRSGIPKAFVVLLGPLHVASMHNQNENLLSKRCPCITGHDKIEELAKNWSSVFVDIQNYVDNSEFKSPTFGVLAIPSLTITSRFPDGLFLIKKPLLSRRGHMYATKWLWNRLIAGSSYNLSSAILSRDTYFCPSTGCPYFRTTANMHGCQLLSKAEFQEGKELYLGQDGKVVKKPRRSKESLYAIACIIIGIAFFVVLTLGTIFYQSSKQSDHGRFDVVEPSTLKFEQVKKEEERNLLSRQNTRAKSTEPFNRAQSMSTRRLNSECERISIVE
;
A
#
# COMPACT_ATOMS: atom_id res chain seq x y z
N MET A 1 -44.77 -26.76 49.56
CA MET A 1 -43.60 -26.94 48.65
C MET A 1 -44.16 -27.02 47.25
N ASP A 2 -44.09 -25.89 46.52
CA ASP A 2 -44.88 -25.67 45.31
C ASP A 2 -44.18 -26.17 44.03
N SER A 3 -44.93 -26.98 43.27
CA SER A 3 -44.63 -27.46 41.91
C SER A 3 -44.24 -26.34 40.92
N ASN A 4 -44.64 -25.10 41.19
CA ASN A 4 -44.35 -23.94 40.35
C ASN A 4 -42.91 -23.44 40.47
N LEU A 5 -42.25 -23.60 41.63
CA LEU A 5 -40.85 -23.21 41.80
C LEU A 5 -39.91 -24.16 41.05
N LEU A 6 -40.26 -25.44 40.99
CA LEU A 6 -39.52 -26.46 40.25
C LEU A 6 -39.61 -26.24 38.73
N ARG A 7 -40.78 -25.84 38.22
CA ARG A 7 -40.97 -25.51 36.79
C ARG A 7 -40.21 -24.24 36.38
N LEU A 8 -40.14 -23.24 37.26
CA LEU A 8 -39.37 -22.02 37.00
C LEU A 8 -37.85 -22.29 36.98
N LEU A 9 -37.36 -23.17 37.86
CA LEU A 9 -35.96 -23.60 37.86
C LEU A 9 -35.60 -24.42 36.61
N ILE A 10 -36.49 -25.29 36.14
CA ILE A 10 -36.27 -26.09 34.93
C ILE A 10 -36.22 -25.20 33.67
N CYS A 11 -37.08 -24.17 33.57
CA CYS A 11 -37.02 -23.19 32.49
C CYS A 11 -35.71 -22.36 32.52
N MET A 12 -35.24 -21.94 33.69
CA MET A 12 -33.98 -21.20 33.82
C MET A 12 -32.75 -22.04 33.46
N LEU A 13 -32.77 -23.35 33.77
CA LEU A 13 -31.69 -24.28 33.42
C LEU A 13 -31.62 -24.59 31.91
N LEU A 14 -32.77 -24.65 31.23
CA LEU A 14 -32.82 -24.86 29.78
C LEU A 14 -32.31 -23.64 29.00
N VAL A 15 -32.57 -22.41 29.47
CA VAL A 15 -32.04 -21.19 28.83
C VAL A 15 -30.53 -21.06 29.02
N ARG A 16 -29.99 -21.54 30.14
CA ARG A 16 -28.54 -21.48 30.43
C ARG A 16 -27.71 -22.46 29.56
N ASN A 17 -28.30 -23.57 29.13
CA ASN A 17 -27.63 -24.58 28.29
C ASN A 17 -27.62 -24.25 26.78
N VAL A 18 -28.35 -23.23 26.32
CA VAL A 18 -28.35 -22.81 24.91
C VAL A 18 -27.29 -21.74 24.63
N LEU A 19 -26.65 -21.17 25.65
CA LEU A 19 -25.67 -20.08 25.52
C LEU A 19 -24.19 -20.48 25.74
N THR A 20 -23.86 -21.77 25.87
CA THR A 20 -22.47 -22.22 25.98
C THR A 20 -21.98 -22.80 24.66
N ILE A 21 -21.34 -21.95 23.85
CA ILE A 21 -20.50 -22.36 22.70
C ILE A 21 -19.16 -22.87 23.26
N PRO A 22 -18.68 -24.07 22.91
CA PRO A 22 -17.36 -24.53 23.35
C PRO A 22 -16.25 -23.87 22.52
N VAL A 23 -15.32 -23.21 23.21
CA VAL A 23 -14.03 -22.79 22.66
C VAL A 23 -13.17 -24.04 22.51
N SER A 24 -12.70 -24.30 21.30
CA SER A 24 -11.87 -25.45 20.96
C SER A 24 -10.41 -25.21 21.35
N ASP A 25 -9.81 -26.21 21.99
CA ASP A 25 -8.41 -26.27 22.40
C ASP A 25 -7.43 -26.25 21.22
N VAL A 26 -6.35 -25.47 21.36
CA VAL A 26 -5.13 -25.54 20.53
C VAL A 26 -4.10 -26.38 21.30
N PRO A 27 -3.56 -27.49 20.75
CA PRO A 27 -2.50 -28.22 21.42
C PRO A 27 -1.15 -27.50 21.25
N ARG A 28 -0.50 -27.20 22.39
CA ARG A 28 0.94 -26.92 22.49
C ARG A 28 1.72 -28.19 22.15
N LEU A 29 2.49 -28.15 21.07
CA LEU A 29 3.56 -29.12 20.86
C LEU A 29 4.84 -28.58 21.51
N VAL A 30 5.26 -29.24 22.60
CA VAL A 30 6.62 -29.19 23.13
C VAL A 30 7.39 -30.32 22.46
N THR A 31 8.45 -30.00 21.72
CA THR A 31 9.50 -30.97 21.41
C THR A 31 10.86 -30.32 21.64
N SER A 32 11.66 -31.03 22.44
CA SER A 32 13.03 -30.74 22.84
C SER A 32 14.02 -31.04 21.73
N VAL A 33 15.09 -30.25 21.72
CA VAL A 33 16.35 -30.36 20.95
C VAL A 33 17.06 -31.70 21.23
N PRO A 34 17.89 -32.19 20.29
CA PRO A 34 19.32 -32.20 20.60
C PRO A 34 20.22 -31.75 19.44
N ASP A 35 21.39 -31.29 19.86
CA ASP A 35 22.52 -30.78 19.10
C ASP A 35 23.08 -31.73 18.03
N ALA A 36 23.61 -31.15 16.94
CA ALA A 36 24.81 -31.67 16.28
C ALA A 36 25.51 -30.59 15.44
N VAL A 37 26.69 -30.25 15.93
CA VAL A 37 27.83 -29.55 15.33
C VAL A 37 28.23 -30.15 13.97
N ASN A 38 28.50 -29.31 12.96
CA ASN A 38 29.79 -29.35 12.27
C ASN A 38 30.04 -28.11 11.40
N GLU A 39 31.14 -27.44 11.73
CA GLU A 39 31.89 -26.51 10.90
C GLU A 39 32.42 -27.22 9.64
N THR A 40 32.47 -26.51 8.52
CA THR A 40 33.70 -26.46 7.70
C THR A 40 33.68 -25.18 6.88
N SER A 41 34.45 -24.22 7.37
CA SER A 41 35.10 -23.16 6.61
C SER A 41 36.09 -23.77 5.61
N ILE A 42 36.07 -23.30 4.37
CA ILE A 42 37.23 -23.41 3.47
C ILE A 42 37.63 -21.99 3.08
N LEU A 43 38.67 -21.55 3.79
CA LEU A 43 39.60 -20.51 3.41
C LEU A 43 40.27 -20.89 2.08
N PHE A 44 40.32 -19.98 1.12
CA PHE A 44 41.49 -19.84 0.26
C PHE A 44 41.95 -18.39 0.32
N SER A 45 43.08 -18.22 0.99
CA SER A 45 43.91 -17.01 0.98
C SER A 45 45.15 -17.29 0.12
N SER A 46 45.75 -16.21 -0.36
CA SER A 46 47.13 -16.09 -0.89
C SER A 46 47.27 -16.43 -2.39
N ASN A 47 47.99 -15.68 -3.23
CA ASN A 47 49.14 -14.83 -2.95
C ASN A 47 49.31 -13.71 -3.98
N HIS A 48 49.94 -12.64 -3.49
CA HIS A 48 50.62 -11.58 -4.22
C HIS A 48 51.47 -12.07 -5.40
N THR A 49 51.57 -11.23 -6.43
CA THR A 49 52.89 -10.81 -6.94
C THR A 49 52.79 -9.47 -7.67
N SER A 50 53.34 -8.45 -7.02
CA SER A 50 53.76 -7.20 -7.65
C SER A 50 55.09 -7.46 -8.36
N THR A 51 55.18 -7.13 -9.64
CA THR A 51 56.46 -6.83 -10.27
C THR A 51 56.36 -5.50 -10.98
N LYS A 52 57.22 -4.59 -10.54
CA LYS A 52 57.43 -3.23 -11.01
C LYS A 52 58.66 -3.31 -11.92
N SER A 53 58.55 -2.92 -13.19
CA SER A 53 59.72 -2.51 -13.98
C SER A 53 59.42 -1.19 -14.69
N THR A 54 60.30 -0.25 -14.44
CA THR A 54 60.35 1.15 -14.83
C THR A 54 60.94 1.40 -16.22
N ALA A 55 60.52 2.54 -16.79
CA ALA A 55 61.24 3.51 -17.63
C ALA A 55 61.31 3.31 -19.16
N HIS A 56 60.57 4.13 -19.93
CA HIS A 56 61.00 5.41 -20.55
C HIS A 56 59.84 5.95 -21.45
N THR A 57 59.14 7.01 -21.05
CA THR A 57 59.25 8.44 -21.48
C THR A 57 59.17 8.70 -22.99
N ASP A 58 58.06 9.29 -23.42
CA ASP A 58 57.93 10.62 -24.09
C ASP A 58 56.41 10.90 -24.20
N SER A 59 55.85 11.71 -23.30
CA SER A 59 55.53 13.15 -23.46
C SER A 59 54.45 13.42 -24.51
N ASP A 60 53.23 13.65 -24.06
CA ASP A 60 52.36 14.74 -24.55
C ASP A 60 51.36 15.07 -23.43
N GLU A 61 51.34 16.35 -23.07
CA GLU A 61 50.58 16.98 -21.99
C GLU A 61 49.11 17.15 -22.39
N GLU A 62 48.16 16.85 -21.49
CA GLU A 62 46.90 17.60 -21.37
C GLU A 62 46.23 17.28 -20.01
N GLU A 63 45.80 18.34 -19.33
CA GLU A 63 45.46 18.42 -17.89
C GLU A 63 44.12 17.75 -17.52
N ASP A 64 44.15 16.92 -16.47
CA ASP A 64 42.99 16.44 -15.72
C ASP A 64 42.72 17.36 -14.52
N ASP A 65 41.49 17.88 -14.40
CA ASP A 65 41.01 18.63 -13.23
C ASP A 65 39.99 17.76 -12.46
N GLU A 66 40.50 16.85 -11.60
CA GLU A 66 39.71 16.11 -10.62
C GLU A 66 39.61 16.92 -9.32
N GLY A 67 38.52 17.68 -9.18
CA GLY A 67 38.12 18.32 -7.93
C GLY A 67 37.24 17.39 -7.09
N SER A 68 37.85 16.63 -6.17
CA SER A 68 37.16 15.96 -5.06
C SER A 68 36.57 16.99 -4.09
N ILE A 69 35.24 17.05 -3.96
CA ILE A 69 34.57 17.86 -2.94
C ILE A 69 34.05 16.92 -1.85
N GLU A 70 34.63 17.07 -0.67
CA GLU A 70 34.23 16.44 0.59
C GLU A 70 32.79 16.80 0.97
N MET A 71 32.04 15.82 1.48
CA MET A 71 30.70 16.02 2.04
C MET A 71 30.83 16.65 3.43
N GLU A 72 30.52 17.93 3.56
CA GLU A 72 30.22 18.52 4.86
C GLU A 72 28.76 18.26 5.24
N GLU A 73 28.61 17.64 6.42
CA GLU A 73 27.38 17.36 7.14
C GLU A 73 26.92 18.66 7.84
N PHE A 74 25.71 19.15 7.54
CA PHE A 74 25.16 20.33 8.22
C PHE A 74 23.82 19.96 8.86
N GLU A 75 23.83 19.82 10.17
CA GLU A 75 22.64 19.78 11.02
C GLU A 75 22.02 21.18 11.08
N GLY A 76 20.71 21.25 10.87
CA GLY A 76 19.92 22.47 11.02
C GLY A 76 18.52 22.12 11.51
N ASP A 77 18.27 22.45 12.76
CA ASP A 77 17.08 22.09 13.54
C ASP A 77 15.98 23.15 13.43
N ALA A 78 14.74 22.65 13.46
CA ALA A 78 13.46 23.20 13.89
C ALA A 78 12.80 24.49 13.32
N ASP A 79 11.49 24.28 13.05
CA ASP A 79 10.31 25.13 13.24
C ASP A 79 9.92 26.20 12.20
N ARG A 80 8.81 25.91 11.48
CA ARG A 80 7.77 26.93 11.25
C ARG A 80 6.37 26.37 10.99
N ASP A 81 5.43 26.95 11.72
CA ASP A 81 4.01 26.65 11.83
C ASP A 81 3.20 26.64 10.52
N THR A 82 2.33 25.64 10.39
CA THR A 82 1.25 25.54 9.40
C THR A 82 0.05 26.41 9.79
N PHE A 83 -0.26 27.40 8.96
CA PHE A 83 -1.54 28.11 8.96
C PHE A 83 -2.49 27.41 7.97
N PHE A 84 -3.56 26.80 8.48
CA PHE A 84 -4.66 26.25 7.69
C PHE A 84 -5.65 27.37 7.35
N ASP A 85 -5.90 27.60 6.06
CA ASP A 85 -7.08 28.35 5.60
C ASP A 85 -8.09 27.36 5.02
N GLU A 86 -9.30 27.40 5.56
CA GLU A 86 -10.37 26.46 5.35
C GLU A 86 -11.39 27.09 4.40
N THR A 87 -11.48 26.60 3.15
CA THR A 87 -12.74 26.65 2.37
C THR A 87 -12.65 25.76 1.12
N LEU A 88 -13.74 25.02 0.88
CA LEU A 88 -14.06 24.11 -0.24
C LEU A 88 -13.45 22.69 -0.21
N GLY A 89 -14.26 21.76 0.32
CA GLY A 89 -13.95 20.35 0.46
C GLY A 89 -13.98 19.56 -0.84
N VAL A 90 -12.84 18.95 -1.14
CA VAL A 90 -12.71 17.55 -1.57
C VAL A 90 -11.50 17.00 -0.82
N LYS A 91 -11.70 16.15 0.19
CA LYS A 91 -10.59 15.42 0.83
C LYS A 91 -10.08 14.37 -0.16
N GLN A 92 -9.22 14.77 -1.10
CA GLN A 92 -8.23 13.84 -1.63
C GLN A 92 -7.46 13.33 -0.42
N SER A 93 -7.47 12.02 -0.17
CA SER A 93 -6.59 11.45 0.84
C SER A 93 -5.18 11.65 0.29
N PRO A 94 -4.35 12.55 0.83
CA PRO A 94 -2.98 12.67 0.37
C PRO A 94 -2.33 11.29 0.56
N SER A 95 -1.61 10.83 -0.45
CA SER A 95 -0.68 9.71 -0.31
C SER A 95 0.36 10.12 0.73
N LEU A 96 0.09 9.85 2.01
CA LEU A 96 1.05 10.11 3.07
C LEU A 96 2.23 9.18 2.81
N ILE A 97 3.37 9.74 2.42
CA ILE A 97 4.60 8.98 2.21
C ILE A 97 5.18 8.71 3.58
N GLU A 98 5.03 7.47 4.04
CA GLU A 98 5.43 7.05 5.38
C GLU A 98 6.91 6.65 5.43
N SER A 99 7.47 6.15 4.31
CA SER A 99 8.85 5.67 4.24
C SER A 99 9.48 5.85 2.86
N SER A 100 10.82 5.85 2.83
CA SER A 100 11.63 6.04 1.61
C SER A 100 13.02 5.42 1.76
N PHE A 101 13.73 5.22 0.64
CA PHE A 101 15.05 4.56 0.60
C PHE A 101 15.99 5.25 -0.40
N LYS A 102 17.30 5.03 -0.26
CA LYS A 102 18.31 5.64 -1.16
C LYS A 102 19.02 4.61 -2.04
N ASN A 103 19.18 3.40 -1.51
CA ASN A 103 20.06 2.38 -2.06
C ASN A 103 19.62 1.02 -1.50
N LYS A 104 20.29 -0.07 -1.92
CA LYS A 104 19.89 -1.42 -1.50
C LYS A 104 19.97 -1.62 0.01
N LYS A 105 20.98 -1.06 0.66
CA LYS A 105 21.20 -1.20 2.12
C LYS A 105 20.12 -0.52 2.96
N THR A 106 19.49 0.52 2.41
CA THR A 106 18.45 1.32 3.08
C THR A 106 17.04 0.94 2.62
N PHE A 107 16.90 -0.11 1.81
CA PHE A 107 15.62 -0.60 1.36
C PHE A 107 14.86 -1.27 2.51
N SER A 108 13.76 -0.64 2.92
CA SER A 108 12.89 -1.10 4.02
C SER A 108 11.41 -0.90 3.68
N CYS A 109 11.04 -0.95 2.39
CA CYS A 109 9.65 -0.80 1.98
C CYS A 109 8.81 -2.03 2.41
N PRO A 110 7.52 -1.83 2.74
CA PRO A 110 6.65 -2.93 3.13
C PRO A 110 6.41 -3.88 1.96
N GLN A 111 6.56 -5.17 2.21
CA GLN A 111 6.13 -6.24 1.30
C GLN A 111 4.74 -6.71 1.73
N ILE A 112 3.77 -6.63 0.84
CA ILE A 112 2.35 -6.82 1.11
C ILE A 112 1.78 -8.09 0.48
N LYS A 113 2.51 -8.69 -0.48
CA LYS A 113 2.02 -9.84 -1.26
C LYS A 113 1.79 -11.08 -0.41
N THR A 114 2.38 -11.17 0.78
CA THR A 114 2.11 -12.26 1.74
C THR A 114 0.76 -12.11 2.43
N ASP A 115 0.31 -10.88 2.67
CA ASP A 115 -0.79 -10.56 3.58
C ASP A 115 -2.06 -10.11 2.83
N LEU A 116 -1.89 -9.47 1.68
CA LEU A 116 -2.97 -8.95 0.84
C LEU A 116 -3.14 -9.77 -0.45
N ILE A 117 -4.35 -9.73 -0.99
CA ILE A 117 -4.65 -10.14 -2.36
C ILE A 117 -4.42 -8.92 -3.26
N THR A 118 -3.50 -9.05 -4.21
CA THR A 118 -3.03 -7.97 -5.07
C THR A 118 -3.01 -8.42 -6.53
N GLY A 119 -2.90 -7.47 -7.45
CA GLY A 119 -2.78 -7.75 -8.88
C GLY A 119 -4.01 -8.44 -9.49
N THR A 120 -5.20 -8.24 -8.93
CA THR A 120 -6.46 -8.70 -9.55
C THR A 120 -6.96 -7.72 -10.61
N SER A 121 -6.59 -6.45 -10.50
CA SER A 121 -6.91 -5.35 -11.39
C SER A 121 -5.78 -4.30 -11.40
N VAL A 122 -5.93 -3.26 -12.22
CA VAL A 122 -5.00 -2.11 -12.25
C VAL A 122 -5.10 -1.26 -10.97
N GLY A 123 -6.22 -1.33 -10.24
CA GLY A 123 -6.45 -0.55 -9.03
C GLY A 123 -5.72 -1.08 -7.79
N ASP A 124 -5.41 -2.37 -7.76
CA ASP A 124 -4.70 -3.10 -6.68
C ASP A 124 -3.36 -3.67 -7.15
N LEU A 125 -2.77 -3.08 -8.20
CA LEU A 125 -1.49 -3.50 -8.74
C LEU A 125 -0.34 -2.95 -7.89
N SER A 126 0.37 -3.84 -7.20
CA SER A 126 1.55 -3.49 -6.42
C SER A 126 2.84 -3.66 -7.24
N PRO A 127 3.97 -3.02 -6.83
CA PRO A 127 5.27 -3.28 -7.45
C PRO A 127 5.69 -4.76 -7.43
N GLU A 128 5.23 -5.55 -6.47
CA GLU A 128 5.54 -6.99 -6.33
C GLU A 128 4.77 -7.87 -7.35
N ASP A 129 3.74 -7.33 -8.00
CA ASP A 129 2.93 -8.06 -8.98
C ASP A 129 3.52 -8.00 -10.40
N VAL A 130 4.38 -7.01 -10.66
CA VAL A 130 5.03 -6.83 -11.97
C VAL A 130 6.08 -7.93 -12.17
N THR A 131 5.92 -8.69 -13.24
CA THR A 131 6.80 -9.82 -13.58
C THR A 131 7.52 -9.60 -14.91
N ILE A 132 6.89 -8.87 -15.83
CA ILE A 132 7.47 -8.52 -17.14
C ILE A 132 7.51 -7.01 -17.25
N ILE A 133 8.63 -6.46 -17.71
CA ILE A 133 8.75 -5.05 -18.06
C ILE A 133 9.14 -4.88 -19.53
N ALA A 134 8.53 -3.91 -20.19
CA ALA A 134 8.80 -3.58 -21.59
C ALA A 134 8.85 -2.06 -21.79
N ALA A 135 9.50 -1.63 -22.87
CA ALA A 135 9.54 -0.23 -23.28
C ALA A 135 9.25 -0.06 -24.77
N MET A 136 8.62 1.06 -25.10
CA MET A 136 8.39 1.54 -26.46
C MET A 136 8.63 3.05 -26.51
N GLY A 137 8.75 3.58 -27.72
CA GLY A 137 8.78 5.01 -27.99
C GLY A 137 10.04 5.46 -28.70
N ASP A 138 10.57 6.61 -28.26
CA ASP A 138 11.64 7.34 -28.94
C ASP A 138 13.04 7.13 -28.31
N ALA A 139 13.99 7.94 -28.76
CA ALA A 139 15.40 7.94 -28.36
C ALA A 139 15.63 7.98 -26.83
N LEU A 140 14.70 8.54 -26.03
CA LEU A 140 14.88 8.58 -24.58
C LEU A 140 14.88 7.19 -23.94
N SER A 141 14.16 6.23 -24.53
CA SER A 141 14.14 4.84 -24.05
C SER A 141 15.23 3.97 -24.67
N THR A 142 15.92 4.39 -25.73
CA THR A 142 17.03 3.61 -26.31
C THR A 142 18.33 3.76 -25.54
N GLY A 143 18.46 4.81 -24.73
CA GLY A 143 19.72 5.13 -24.03
C GLY A 143 20.80 5.65 -24.97
N ILE A 144 20.42 6.19 -26.14
CA ILE A 144 21.37 6.81 -27.06
C ILE A 144 22.09 7.99 -26.41
N GLY A 145 23.40 8.01 -26.56
CA GLY A 145 24.26 9.06 -26.00
C GLY A 145 24.61 8.91 -24.52
N LEU A 146 24.17 7.81 -23.87
CA LEU A 146 24.74 7.40 -22.57
C LEU A 146 26.18 6.91 -22.70
N TRP A 147 26.56 6.36 -23.86
CA TRP A 147 27.96 6.06 -24.17
C TRP A 147 28.63 7.28 -24.82
N PRO A 148 29.63 7.89 -24.16
CA PRO A 148 30.23 9.15 -24.62
C PRO A 148 30.77 9.07 -26.04
N ARG A 149 30.62 10.17 -26.80
CA ARG A 149 31.19 10.37 -28.15
C ARG A 149 30.78 9.32 -29.20
N THR A 150 29.71 8.57 -28.96
CA THR A 150 29.15 7.63 -29.95
C THR A 150 27.65 7.85 -30.13
N ASN A 151 27.09 7.29 -31.20
CA ASN A 151 25.65 7.20 -31.41
C ASN A 151 25.13 5.78 -31.10
N ILE A 152 25.87 5.03 -30.27
CA ILE A 152 25.47 3.69 -29.87
C ILE A 152 24.36 3.80 -28.82
N GLU A 153 23.32 2.99 -28.99
CA GLU A 153 22.19 2.89 -28.06
C GLU A 153 22.57 1.99 -26.89
N PHE A 154 22.71 2.58 -25.69
CA PHE A 154 23.02 1.84 -24.48
C PHE A 154 21.73 1.49 -23.71
N ARG A 155 20.96 0.54 -24.26
CA ARG A 155 19.65 0.12 -23.73
C ARG A 155 19.74 -0.45 -22.32
N GLY A 156 20.83 -1.15 -21.99
CA GLY A 156 21.09 -1.64 -20.63
C GLY A 156 21.23 -0.57 -19.56
N ALA A 157 21.42 0.69 -19.95
CA ALA A 157 21.56 1.86 -19.10
C ALA A 157 20.38 2.85 -19.21
N ALA A 158 19.40 2.56 -20.07
CA ALA A 158 18.24 3.43 -20.29
C ALA A 158 17.33 3.48 -19.05
N PHE A 159 16.77 4.65 -18.77
CA PHE A 159 16.03 4.90 -17.53
C PHE A 159 14.75 4.05 -17.42
N SER A 160 14.11 3.79 -18.57
CA SER A 160 12.85 3.08 -18.67
C SER A 160 13.02 1.61 -18.28
N ILE A 161 13.89 0.85 -18.95
CA ILE A 161 14.04 -0.60 -18.69
C ILE A 161 15.48 -1.16 -18.70
N GLY A 162 16.51 -0.33 -18.47
CA GLY A 162 17.91 -0.78 -18.41
C GLY A 162 18.24 -1.63 -17.17
N GLY A 163 19.00 -2.72 -17.31
CA GLY A 163 19.30 -3.68 -16.25
C GLY A 163 20.77 -3.90 -15.91
N ASP A 164 21.70 -3.18 -16.54
CA ASP A 164 23.15 -3.45 -16.40
C ASP A 164 23.77 -2.91 -15.10
N ALA A 165 23.08 -1.98 -14.45
CA ALA A 165 23.47 -1.46 -13.14
C ALA A 165 22.59 -2.05 -12.03
N THR A 166 22.88 -1.66 -10.79
CA THR A 166 22.01 -1.87 -9.62
C THR A 166 21.51 -0.53 -9.12
N ILE A 167 20.64 -0.53 -8.10
CA ILE A 167 20.17 0.70 -7.45
C ILE A 167 21.30 1.53 -6.81
N ASP A 168 22.47 0.94 -6.57
CA ASP A 168 23.64 1.64 -6.03
C ASP A 168 24.46 2.35 -7.12
N GLY A 169 24.17 2.07 -8.41
CA GLY A 169 24.88 2.61 -9.57
C GLY A 169 24.03 3.58 -10.39
N LEU A 170 23.91 3.29 -11.69
CA LEU A 170 23.01 4.03 -12.58
C LEU A 170 21.58 3.52 -12.40
N VAL A 171 20.77 4.24 -11.65
CA VAL A 171 19.43 3.75 -11.29
C VAL A 171 18.43 3.89 -12.44
N THR A 172 17.79 2.76 -12.76
CA THR A 172 16.69 2.61 -13.72
C THR A 172 15.43 2.08 -13.03
N VAL A 173 14.27 2.08 -13.71
CA VAL A 173 13.03 1.53 -13.12
C VAL A 173 13.17 0.04 -12.77
N PRO A 174 13.74 -0.85 -13.61
CA PRO A 174 14.00 -2.24 -13.23
C PRO A 174 14.86 -2.40 -11.99
N ASN A 175 15.85 -1.52 -11.78
CA ASN A 175 16.71 -1.60 -10.60
C ASN A 175 15.93 -1.39 -9.31
N ILE A 176 14.92 -0.54 -9.34
CA ILE A 176 14.05 -0.31 -8.19
C ILE A 176 13.03 -1.46 -8.06
N LEU A 177 12.38 -1.85 -9.17
CA LEU A 177 11.40 -2.94 -9.17
C LEU A 177 11.99 -4.27 -8.69
N ARG A 178 13.25 -4.56 -8.99
CA ARG A 178 13.92 -5.79 -8.55
C ARG A 178 14.04 -5.93 -7.03
N GLU A 179 13.96 -4.83 -6.27
CA GLU A 179 13.91 -4.90 -4.80
C GLU A 179 12.53 -5.36 -4.29
N PHE A 180 11.48 -5.26 -5.11
CA PHE A 180 10.13 -5.79 -4.83
C PHE A 180 9.85 -7.13 -5.52
N SER A 181 10.31 -7.29 -6.76
CA SER A 181 10.10 -8.47 -7.62
C SER A 181 11.46 -8.93 -8.19
N PRO A 182 12.17 -9.84 -7.50
CA PRO A 182 13.53 -10.24 -7.88
C PRO A 182 13.63 -10.87 -9.28
N LEU A 183 12.57 -11.56 -9.72
CA LEU A 183 12.48 -12.22 -11.02
C LEU A 183 11.70 -11.33 -12.00
N LEU A 184 12.41 -10.40 -12.63
CA LEU A 184 11.86 -9.46 -13.60
C LEU A 184 12.37 -9.80 -15.02
N HIS A 185 11.45 -10.12 -15.93
CA HIS A 185 11.73 -10.44 -17.33
C HIS A 185 11.57 -9.21 -18.24
N GLY A 186 12.15 -9.26 -19.45
CA GLY A 186 12.04 -8.18 -20.44
C GLY A 186 13.04 -7.04 -20.28
N VAL A 187 13.87 -7.08 -19.24
CA VAL A 187 14.89 -6.07 -18.91
C VAL A 187 15.95 -5.98 -20.03
N SER A 188 16.37 -4.76 -20.35
CA SER A 188 17.42 -4.51 -21.34
C SER A 188 18.82 -4.70 -20.78
N HIS A 189 19.71 -5.24 -21.61
CA HIS A 189 21.12 -5.49 -21.29
C HIS A 189 22.01 -5.19 -22.49
N GLY A 190 23.15 -4.55 -22.23
CA GLY A 190 24.15 -4.22 -23.24
C GLY A 190 23.76 -3.07 -24.16
N MET A 191 24.41 -3.05 -25.32
CA MET A 191 24.33 -1.99 -26.32
C MET A 191 23.90 -2.58 -27.67
N GLY A 192 23.10 -1.83 -28.42
CA GLY A 192 22.60 -2.24 -29.74
C GLY A 192 21.19 -1.74 -30.01
N SER A 193 20.77 -1.85 -31.27
CA SER A 193 19.40 -1.58 -31.70
C SER A 193 18.43 -2.71 -31.31
N SER A 194 17.13 -2.43 -31.42
CA SER A 194 16.04 -3.35 -31.01
C SER A 194 16.09 -4.70 -31.73
N ASP A 195 16.57 -4.74 -32.97
CA ASP A 195 16.74 -5.90 -33.85
C ASP A 195 18.04 -6.69 -33.58
N GLN A 196 19.06 -6.04 -33.01
CA GLN A 196 20.35 -6.65 -32.68
C GLN A 196 20.34 -7.36 -31.33
N LEU A 197 19.50 -6.90 -30.41
CA LEU A 197 19.40 -7.47 -29.06
C LEU A 197 18.46 -8.69 -29.04
N PRO A 198 18.67 -9.64 -28.11
CA PRO A 198 17.84 -10.82 -27.98
C PRO A 198 16.34 -10.49 -27.83
N GLU A 199 15.47 -11.30 -28.43
CA GLU A 199 14.01 -11.07 -28.42
C GLU A 199 13.38 -11.08 -27.01
N HIS A 200 14.06 -11.68 -26.01
CA HIS A 200 13.60 -11.63 -24.62
C HIS A 200 13.84 -10.29 -23.92
N GLN A 201 14.59 -9.37 -24.55
CA GLN A 201 14.71 -7.98 -24.11
C GLN A 201 13.64 -7.14 -24.82
N LEU A 202 12.75 -6.55 -24.03
CA LEU A 202 11.49 -5.98 -24.54
C LEU A 202 11.55 -4.46 -24.65
N ASN A 203 12.72 -3.90 -24.99
CA ASN A 203 12.87 -2.48 -25.31
C ASN A 203 12.81 -2.27 -26.82
N LEU A 204 11.65 -1.88 -27.30
CA LEU A 204 11.36 -1.66 -28.71
C LEU A 204 11.35 -0.19 -29.09
N ALA A 205 11.76 0.70 -28.19
CA ALA A 205 11.93 2.10 -28.53
C ALA A 205 12.98 2.25 -29.63
N GLU A 206 12.86 3.28 -30.47
CA GLU A 206 13.76 3.53 -31.59
C GLU A 206 14.17 5.01 -31.65
N SER A 207 15.44 5.26 -31.93
CA SER A 207 15.92 6.63 -32.08
C SER A 207 15.31 7.28 -33.32
N GLY A 208 14.72 8.47 -33.17
CA GLY A 208 14.00 9.15 -34.24
C GLY A 208 12.55 8.69 -34.46
N ALA A 209 12.05 7.73 -33.67
CA ALA A 209 10.64 7.35 -33.72
C ALA A 209 9.73 8.48 -33.25
N THR A 210 8.57 8.57 -33.89
CA THR A 210 7.50 9.51 -33.63
C THR A 210 6.23 8.77 -33.22
N SER A 211 5.20 9.52 -32.81
CA SER A 211 3.91 8.93 -32.41
C SER A 211 3.30 7.96 -33.43
N THR A 212 3.60 8.08 -34.72
CA THR A 212 3.12 7.17 -35.79
C THR A 212 3.75 5.79 -35.75
N ASP A 213 4.95 5.67 -35.20
CA ASP A 213 5.75 4.44 -35.21
C ASP A 213 5.39 3.51 -34.03
N LEU A 214 4.59 4.02 -33.07
CA LEU A 214 4.14 3.26 -31.90
C LEU A 214 3.30 2.03 -32.24
N VAL A 215 2.57 2.04 -33.36
CA VAL A 215 1.72 0.91 -33.76
C VAL A 215 2.60 -0.29 -34.11
N GLU A 216 3.62 -0.09 -34.95
CA GLU A 216 4.57 -1.14 -35.33
C GLU A 216 5.33 -1.68 -34.11
N GLN A 217 5.78 -0.79 -33.21
CA GLN A 217 6.41 -1.20 -31.97
C GLN A 217 5.45 -1.99 -31.05
N ALA A 218 4.15 -1.68 -31.03
CA ALA A 218 3.16 -2.42 -30.25
C ALA A 218 2.94 -3.82 -30.82
N GLU A 219 2.83 -3.96 -32.14
CA GLU A 219 2.69 -5.24 -32.83
C GLU A 219 3.90 -6.14 -32.56
N GLU A 220 5.12 -5.58 -32.68
CA GLU A 220 6.36 -6.30 -32.40
C GLU A 220 6.48 -6.70 -30.92
N LEU A 221 6.01 -5.86 -29.98
CA LEU A 221 6.00 -6.21 -28.56
C LEU A 221 5.08 -7.41 -28.29
N VAL A 222 3.87 -7.40 -28.84
CA VAL A 222 2.93 -8.52 -28.73
C VAL A 222 3.53 -9.79 -29.33
N ARG A 223 4.20 -9.68 -30.49
CA ARG A 223 4.90 -10.80 -31.12
C ARG A 223 5.99 -11.37 -30.21
N ARG A 224 6.89 -10.53 -29.68
CA ARG A 224 7.98 -10.97 -28.78
C ARG A 224 7.46 -11.61 -27.50
N LEU A 225 6.41 -11.04 -26.90
CA LEU A 225 5.75 -11.63 -25.74
C LEU A 225 5.18 -13.03 -26.05
N SER A 226 4.60 -13.23 -27.24
CA SER A 226 4.01 -14.51 -27.63
C SER A 226 5.03 -15.65 -27.79
N VAL A 227 6.30 -15.31 -28.07
CA VAL A 227 7.39 -16.29 -28.24
C VAL A 227 8.29 -16.39 -27.02
N LEU A 228 8.06 -15.57 -25.98
CA LEU A 228 8.81 -15.58 -24.73
C LEU A 228 8.58 -16.90 -23.99
N ARG A 229 9.67 -17.64 -23.70
CA ARG A 229 9.57 -19.01 -23.15
C ARG A 229 9.76 -19.05 -21.65
N GLU A 230 10.43 -18.04 -21.10
CA GLU A 230 10.83 -17.95 -19.70
C GLU A 230 9.62 -17.71 -18.78
N VAL A 231 8.56 -17.08 -19.31
CA VAL A 231 7.39 -16.67 -18.53
C VAL A 231 6.13 -16.67 -19.40
N ASN A 232 5.00 -17.07 -18.82
CA ASN A 232 3.71 -17.04 -19.52
C ASN A 232 3.05 -15.66 -19.36
N TYR A 233 3.26 -14.77 -20.34
CA TYR A 233 2.74 -13.41 -20.32
C TYR A 233 1.19 -13.32 -20.25
N LEU A 234 0.46 -14.41 -20.57
CA LEU A 234 -1.00 -14.43 -20.47
C LEU A 234 -1.50 -14.43 -19.02
N LYS A 235 -0.64 -14.81 -18.06
CA LYS A 235 -0.99 -14.91 -16.63
C LYS A 235 -0.35 -13.83 -15.78
N GLU A 236 0.76 -13.28 -16.25
CA GLU A 236 1.59 -12.34 -15.51
C GLU A 236 1.31 -10.89 -15.89
N TRP A 237 1.58 -9.97 -14.97
CA TRP A 237 1.46 -8.54 -15.25
C TRP A 237 2.67 -8.03 -16.05
N VAL A 238 2.36 -7.34 -17.16
CA VAL A 238 3.31 -6.62 -17.99
C VAL A 238 3.23 -5.13 -17.68
N MET A 239 4.33 -4.53 -17.20
CA MET A 239 4.46 -3.08 -17.10
C MET A 239 5.13 -2.56 -18.38
N ILE A 240 4.46 -1.65 -19.10
CA ILE A 240 4.93 -1.12 -20.38
C ILE A 240 5.18 0.37 -20.22
N ILE A 241 6.42 0.82 -20.36
CA ILE A 241 6.78 2.24 -20.28
C ILE A 241 6.94 2.77 -21.71
N ILE A 242 6.03 3.65 -22.13
CA ILE A 242 6.06 4.27 -23.45
C ILE A 242 6.57 5.70 -23.30
N THR A 243 7.68 6.06 -23.94
CA THR A 243 8.21 7.43 -23.92
C THR A 243 8.18 8.03 -25.31
N ILE A 244 7.27 8.96 -25.57
CA ILE A 244 7.07 9.49 -26.92
C ILE A 244 6.86 10.99 -26.92
N GLY A 245 7.22 11.62 -28.04
CA GLY A 245 6.89 13.01 -28.33
C GLY A 245 8.05 13.98 -28.25
N THR A 246 9.19 13.59 -27.68
CA THR A 246 10.39 14.46 -27.68
C THR A 246 10.89 14.62 -29.12
N GLU A 247 10.92 13.53 -29.88
CA GLU A 247 11.28 13.56 -31.31
C GLU A 247 10.17 14.19 -32.18
N ASP A 248 8.88 13.97 -31.90
CA ASP A 248 7.80 14.69 -32.58
C ASP A 248 7.95 16.21 -32.43
N MET A 249 8.24 16.69 -31.20
CA MET A 249 8.46 18.11 -30.93
C MET A 249 9.76 18.63 -31.55
N CYS A 250 10.86 17.88 -31.48
CA CYS A 250 12.16 18.36 -31.94
C CYS A 250 12.40 18.22 -33.45
N LEU A 251 11.94 17.13 -34.07
CA LEU A 251 12.16 16.85 -35.49
C LEU A 251 11.04 17.41 -36.37
N ARG A 252 9.78 17.30 -35.91
CA ARG A 252 8.59 17.68 -36.70
C ARG A 252 7.91 18.95 -36.21
N CYS A 253 8.19 19.41 -35.00
CA CYS A 253 7.46 20.50 -34.36
C CYS A 253 5.95 20.29 -34.37
N SER A 254 5.53 19.05 -34.17
CA SER A 254 4.13 18.64 -34.20
C SER A 254 3.59 18.33 -32.81
N GLY A 255 2.29 18.51 -32.67
CA GLY A 255 1.51 18.01 -31.53
C GLY A 255 1.40 16.49 -31.54
N ALA A 256 0.76 15.96 -30.49
CA ALA A 256 0.54 14.51 -30.37
C ALA A 256 -0.48 14.01 -31.40
N ASN A 257 -0.22 12.83 -31.96
CA ASN A 257 -1.17 12.15 -32.84
C ASN A 257 -2.07 11.20 -32.05
N PHE A 258 -3.28 11.66 -31.70
CA PHE A 258 -4.27 10.86 -30.96
C PHE A 258 -4.52 9.50 -31.60
N ASN A 259 -4.76 9.46 -32.91
CA ASN A 259 -5.12 8.23 -33.62
C ASN A 259 -4.01 7.18 -33.60
N ALA A 260 -2.75 7.61 -33.73
CA ALA A 260 -1.62 6.69 -33.70
C ALA A 260 -1.41 6.12 -32.29
N ILE A 261 -1.49 6.98 -31.26
CA ILE A 261 -1.35 6.56 -29.86
C ILE A 261 -2.50 5.64 -29.45
N SER A 262 -3.75 5.97 -29.79
CA SER A 262 -4.90 5.13 -29.47
C SER A 262 -4.84 3.78 -30.18
N SER A 263 -4.44 3.74 -31.46
CA SER A 263 -4.27 2.49 -32.22
C SER A 263 -3.19 1.58 -31.62
N ALA A 264 -2.07 2.16 -31.16
CA ALA A 264 -1.03 1.40 -30.46
C ALA A 264 -1.55 0.83 -29.13
N ILE A 265 -2.30 1.63 -28.36
CA ILE A 265 -2.93 1.18 -27.11
C ILE A 265 -3.94 0.05 -27.37
N ASP A 266 -4.74 0.14 -28.43
CA ASP A 266 -5.70 -0.89 -28.80
C ASP A 266 -5.03 -2.19 -29.25
N THR A 267 -3.88 -2.08 -29.93
CA THR A 267 -3.02 -3.21 -30.27
C THR A 267 -2.51 -3.92 -29.01
N LEU A 268 -1.98 -3.15 -28.05
CA LEU A 268 -1.52 -3.69 -26.77
C LEU A 268 -2.67 -4.32 -25.98
N ARG A 269 -3.85 -3.67 -25.94
CA ARG A 269 -5.04 -4.18 -25.24
C ARG A 269 -5.52 -5.51 -25.82
N SER A 270 -5.47 -5.64 -27.14
CA SER A 270 -5.90 -6.85 -27.83
C SER A 270 -4.88 -8.00 -27.68
N GLY A 271 -3.59 -7.68 -27.63
CA GLY A 271 -2.51 -8.67 -27.57
C GLY A 271 -2.08 -9.09 -26.17
N ILE A 272 -2.28 -8.25 -25.14
CA ILE A 272 -1.73 -8.43 -23.79
C ILE A 272 -2.86 -8.45 -22.75
N PRO A 273 -3.18 -9.61 -22.14
CA PRO A 273 -4.32 -9.72 -21.23
C PRO A 273 -4.19 -8.90 -19.95
N LYS A 274 -2.97 -8.81 -19.38
CA LYS A 274 -2.69 -8.13 -18.12
C LYS A 274 -1.58 -7.11 -18.31
N ALA A 275 -1.95 -5.85 -18.50
CA ALA A 275 -0.99 -4.79 -18.78
C ALA A 275 -1.26 -3.52 -17.97
N PHE A 276 -0.18 -2.94 -17.45
CA PHE A 276 -0.16 -1.58 -16.93
C PHE A 276 0.76 -0.73 -17.81
N VAL A 277 0.16 0.14 -18.60
CA VAL A 277 0.86 1.01 -19.55
C VAL A 277 1.09 2.37 -18.88
N VAL A 278 2.34 2.79 -18.78
CA VAL A 278 2.73 4.14 -18.37
C VAL A 278 3.12 4.91 -19.62
N LEU A 279 2.23 5.77 -20.10
CA LEU A 279 2.44 6.58 -21.29
C LEU A 279 3.01 7.94 -20.88
N LEU A 280 4.26 8.20 -21.24
CA LEU A 280 5.00 9.41 -20.93
C LEU A 280 5.13 10.28 -22.17
N GLY A 281 4.69 11.54 -22.03
CA GLY A 281 4.83 12.54 -23.06
C GLY A 281 6.23 13.17 -23.13
N PRO A 282 6.37 14.26 -23.89
CA PRO A 282 7.64 14.88 -24.21
C PRO A 282 8.41 15.34 -22.97
N LEU A 283 9.73 15.45 -23.16
CA LEU A 283 10.64 15.89 -22.12
C LEU A 283 10.43 17.37 -21.75
N HIS A 284 10.26 17.63 -20.45
CA HIS A 284 10.24 18.98 -19.87
C HIS A 284 11.34 19.09 -18.84
N VAL A 285 12.47 19.69 -19.21
CA VAL A 285 13.56 19.97 -18.27
C VAL A 285 13.56 21.44 -17.95
N ALA A 286 13.48 21.79 -16.66
CA ALA A 286 13.42 23.17 -16.22
C ALA A 286 14.36 23.45 -15.04
N SER A 287 14.66 24.74 -14.82
CA SER A 287 15.35 25.17 -13.61
C SER A 287 14.41 25.10 -12.41
N MET A 288 14.93 24.77 -11.23
CA MET A 288 14.15 24.87 -9.98
C MET A 288 13.64 26.30 -9.73
N HIS A 289 14.37 27.32 -10.17
CA HIS A 289 13.99 28.73 -10.00
C HIS A 289 12.97 29.21 -11.04
N ASN A 290 12.89 28.54 -12.19
CA ASN A 290 11.96 28.88 -13.27
C ASN A 290 11.46 27.61 -13.94
N GLN A 291 10.39 27.03 -13.37
CA GLN A 291 9.83 25.76 -13.84
C GLN A 291 9.05 25.87 -15.16
N ASN A 292 8.65 27.09 -15.53
CA ASN A 292 7.87 27.36 -16.75
C ASN A 292 8.74 27.40 -18.02
N GLU A 293 10.06 27.54 -17.86
CA GLU A 293 11.00 27.56 -18.98
C GLU A 293 11.49 26.14 -19.28
N ASN A 294 10.98 25.55 -20.37
CA ASN A 294 11.47 24.25 -20.84
C ASN A 294 12.76 24.44 -21.66
N LEU A 295 13.88 23.92 -21.12
CA LEU A 295 15.21 23.97 -21.74
C LEU A 295 15.33 23.11 -23.02
N LEU A 296 14.34 22.25 -23.30
CA LEU A 296 14.27 21.50 -24.54
C LEU A 296 14.14 22.43 -25.76
N SER A 297 13.48 23.59 -25.61
CA SER A 297 13.32 24.60 -26.68
C SER A 297 14.65 25.04 -27.30
N LYS A 298 15.72 25.15 -26.49
CA LYS A 298 17.07 25.56 -26.92
C LYS A 298 17.83 24.47 -27.69
N ARG A 299 17.28 23.25 -27.75
CA ARG A 299 17.93 22.04 -28.29
C ARG A 299 17.18 21.44 -29.48
N CYS A 300 15.92 21.80 -29.68
CA CYS A 300 15.14 21.39 -30.84
C CYS A 300 15.34 22.38 -32.01
N PRO A 301 15.79 21.94 -33.20
CA PRO A 301 16.06 22.84 -34.33
C PRO A 301 14.85 23.68 -34.79
N CYS A 302 13.64 23.14 -34.73
CA CYS A 302 12.44 23.77 -35.29
C CYS A 302 11.63 24.60 -34.26
N ILE A 303 12.01 24.57 -32.98
CA ILE A 303 11.31 25.32 -31.91
C ILE A 303 11.98 26.67 -31.75
N THR A 304 11.36 27.70 -32.31
CA THR A 304 11.82 29.10 -32.18
C THR A 304 10.90 29.87 -31.24
N GLY A 305 11.40 30.18 -30.03
CA GLY A 305 10.66 30.97 -29.04
C GLY A 305 9.90 30.14 -28.00
N HIS A 306 9.58 30.79 -26.87
CA HIS A 306 8.89 30.18 -25.72
C HIS A 306 7.42 29.86 -26.03
N ASP A 307 6.73 30.71 -26.79
CA ASP A 307 5.32 30.54 -27.12
C ASP A 307 5.05 29.21 -27.86
N LYS A 308 5.92 28.84 -28.80
CA LYS A 308 5.75 27.62 -29.61
C LYS A 308 5.91 26.35 -28.76
N ILE A 309 6.86 26.32 -27.82
CA ILE A 309 7.00 25.15 -26.94
C ILE A 309 5.85 25.03 -25.96
N GLU A 310 5.31 26.15 -25.49
CA GLU A 310 4.12 26.16 -24.63
C GLU A 310 2.86 25.71 -25.38
N GLU A 311 2.67 26.16 -26.62
CA GLU A 311 1.58 25.72 -27.49
C GLU A 311 1.62 24.20 -27.71
N LEU A 312 2.80 23.68 -28.09
CA LEU A 312 2.99 22.24 -28.27
C LEU A 312 2.75 21.48 -26.97
N ALA A 313 3.28 21.95 -25.84
CA ALA A 313 3.07 21.31 -24.54
C ALA A 313 1.57 21.26 -24.16
N LYS A 314 0.81 22.32 -24.46
CA LYS A 314 -0.66 22.34 -24.26
C LYS A 314 -1.37 21.35 -25.16
N ASN A 315 -0.97 21.26 -26.44
CA ASN A 315 -1.53 20.27 -27.36
C ASN A 315 -1.28 18.83 -26.88
N TRP A 316 -0.04 18.50 -26.53
CA TRP A 316 0.34 17.21 -25.96
C TRP A 316 -0.46 16.88 -24.69
N SER A 317 -0.59 17.86 -23.80
CA SER A 317 -1.39 17.70 -22.57
C SER A 317 -2.86 17.39 -22.86
N SER A 318 -3.49 18.14 -23.78
CA SER A 318 -4.88 17.90 -24.19
C SER A 318 -5.08 16.50 -24.76
N VAL A 319 -4.22 16.07 -25.70
CA VAL A 319 -4.35 14.75 -26.32
C VAL A 319 -4.13 13.64 -25.29
N PHE A 320 -3.23 13.80 -24.32
CA PHE A 320 -3.01 12.79 -23.29
C PHE A 320 -4.20 12.66 -22.34
N VAL A 321 -4.89 13.77 -22.03
CA VAL A 321 -6.17 13.73 -21.32
C VAL A 321 -7.22 12.99 -22.15
N ASP A 322 -7.29 13.25 -23.45
CA ASP A 322 -8.22 12.56 -24.35
C ASP A 322 -7.92 11.05 -24.44
N ILE A 323 -6.64 10.65 -24.47
CA ILE A 323 -6.22 9.25 -24.44
C ILE A 323 -6.59 8.58 -23.11
N GLN A 324 -6.37 9.26 -21.97
CA GLN A 324 -6.78 8.73 -20.66
C GLN A 324 -8.31 8.51 -20.63
N ASN A 325 -9.08 9.50 -21.08
CA ASN A 325 -10.54 9.42 -21.17
C ASN A 325 -11.00 8.32 -22.13
N TYR A 326 -10.32 8.14 -23.27
CA TYR A 326 -10.59 7.09 -24.24
C TYR A 326 -10.47 5.70 -23.62
N VAL A 327 -9.42 5.46 -22.82
CA VAL A 327 -9.22 4.18 -22.13
C VAL A 327 -10.21 4.01 -20.97
N ASP A 328 -10.38 5.03 -20.13
CA ASP A 328 -11.18 4.92 -18.91
C ASP A 328 -12.69 4.78 -19.17
N ASN A 329 -13.18 5.36 -20.28
CA ASN A 329 -14.59 5.35 -20.68
C ASN A 329 -14.89 4.37 -21.83
N SER A 330 -13.93 3.51 -22.20
CA SER A 330 -14.14 2.51 -23.26
C SER A 330 -15.23 1.50 -22.88
N GLU A 331 -16.09 1.14 -23.82
CA GLU A 331 -17.05 0.04 -23.64
C GLU A 331 -16.36 -1.31 -23.38
N PHE A 332 -15.12 -1.46 -23.86
CA PHE A 332 -14.30 -2.66 -23.71
C PHE A 332 -13.30 -2.54 -22.55
N LYS A 333 -13.62 -1.75 -21.52
CA LYS A 333 -12.79 -1.58 -20.34
C LYS A 333 -12.55 -2.93 -19.65
N SER A 334 -11.28 -3.32 -19.56
CA SER A 334 -10.85 -4.49 -18.79
C SER A 334 -10.31 -4.05 -17.44
N PRO A 335 -10.64 -4.74 -16.32
CA PRO A 335 -10.02 -4.44 -15.03
C PRO A 335 -8.51 -4.74 -15.03
N THR A 336 -8.02 -5.54 -15.98
CA THR A 336 -6.63 -6.01 -16.06
C THR A 336 -5.79 -5.29 -17.12
N PHE A 337 -6.36 -4.31 -17.81
CA PHE A 337 -5.63 -3.45 -18.74
C PHE A 337 -5.87 -1.99 -18.37
N GLY A 338 -4.81 -1.24 -18.12
CA GLY A 338 -4.93 0.17 -17.76
C GLY A 338 -3.79 1.01 -18.30
N VAL A 339 -4.10 2.27 -18.58
CA VAL A 339 -3.14 3.28 -19.03
C VAL A 339 -3.08 4.38 -17.99
N LEU A 340 -1.87 4.81 -17.65
CA LEU A 340 -1.60 6.05 -16.94
C LEU A 340 -0.90 7.01 -17.91
N ALA A 341 -1.66 7.94 -18.48
CA ALA A 341 -1.14 8.96 -19.38
C ALA A 341 -0.60 10.15 -18.58
N ILE A 342 0.70 10.39 -18.69
CA ILE A 342 1.39 11.51 -18.05
C ILE A 342 1.91 12.43 -19.17
N PRO A 343 1.37 13.66 -19.29
CA PRO A 343 1.54 14.49 -20.48
C PRO A 343 2.96 15.00 -20.71
N SER A 344 3.82 14.97 -19.70
CA SER A 344 5.21 15.41 -19.79
C SER A 344 6.12 14.69 -18.81
N LEU A 345 7.31 14.30 -19.26
CA LEU A 345 8.38 13.84 -18.39
C LEU A 345 9.09 15.06 -17.79
N THR A 346 8.67 15.47 -16.59
CA THR A 346 9.05 16.78 -16.03
C THR A 346 10.18 16.65 -15.01
N ILE A 347 11.36 17.19 -15.33
CA ILE A 347 12.55 17.11 -14.49
C ILE A 347 13.04 18.52 -14.14
N THR A 348 13.15 18.80 -12.84
CA THR A 348 13.67 20.08 -12.35
C THR A 348 15.05 19.92 -11.74
N SER A 349 15.92 20.92 -11.91
CA SER A 349 17.23 20.94 -11.24
C SER A 349 17.74 22.36 -11.01
N ARG A 350 18.64 22.53 -10.04
CA ARG A 350 19.46 23.75 -9.90
C ARG A 350 20.43 23.92 -11.07
N PHE A 351 20.88 22.81 -11.66
CA PHE A 351 21.80 22.78 -12.79
C PHE A 351 21.19 21.97 -13.94
N PRO A 352 20.10 22.48 -14.57
CA PRO A 352 19.32 21.71 -15.54
C PRO A 352 20.08 21.42 -16.85
N ASP A 353 21.02 22.28 -17.25
CA ASP A 353 21.80 22.06 -18.48
C ASP A 353 22.65 20.78 -18.46
N GLY A 354 23.17 20.40 -17.28
CA GLY A 354 23.95 19.17 -17.11
C GLY A 354 23.11 17.89 -17.18
N LEU A 355 21.77 18.00 -17.26
CA LEU A 355 20.88 16.87 -17.48
C LEU A 355 20.76 16.48 -18.95
N PHE A 356 21.24 17.32 -19.86
CA PHE A 356 21.28 17.03 -21.29
C PHE A 356 22.69 16.69 -21.75
N LEU A 357 22.76 16.01 -22.89
CA LEU A 357 23.95 16.01 -23.73
C LEU A 357 24.12 17.39 -24.38
N ILE A 358 25.38 17.76 -24.65
CA ILE A 358 25.74 19.08 -25.18
C ILE A 358 24.98 19.32 -26.50
N LYS A 359 24.14 20.37 -26.52
CA LYS A 359 23.33 20.82 -27.67
C LYS A 359 22.39 19.77 -28.28
N LYS A 360 22.14 18.64 -27.62
CA LYS A 360 21.24 17.59 -28.11
C LYS A 360 20.00 17.49 -27.22
N PRO A 361 18.82 17.16 -27.77
CA PRO A 361 17.60 16.92 -27.00
C PRO A 361 17.59 15.52 -26.33
N LEU A 362 18.76 15.06 -25.86
CA LEU A 362 18.96 13.75 -25.25
C LEU A 362 19.45 13.93 -23.82
N LEU A 363 19.01 13.04 -22.93
CA LEU A 363 19.40 13.06 -21.53
C LEU A 363 20.84 12.56 -21.35
N SER A 364 21.57 13.19 -20.43
CA SER A 364 22.85 12.68 -19.93
C SER A 364 22.60 11.51 -18.96
N ARG A 365 23.67 10.82 -18.54
CA ARG A 365 23.59 9.81 -17.47
C ARG A 365 22.87 10.33 -16.22
N ARG A 366 23.12 11.59 -15.85
CA ARG A 366 22.43 12.26 -14.73
C ARG A 366 20.97 12.55 -15.04
N GLY A 367 20.67 12.99 -16.27
CA GLY A 367 19.30 13.16 -16.74
C GLY A 367 18.48 11.87 -16.65
N HIS A 368 19.04 10.74 -17.08
CA HIS A 368 18.40 9.42 -16.98
C HIS A 368 18.12 9.01 -15.53
N MET A 369 19.07 9.17 -14.60
CA MET A 369 18.81 8.90 -13.18
C MET A 369 17.67 9.74 -12.61
N TYR A 370 17.59 11.02 -13.01
CA TYR A 370 16.55 11.92 -12.53
C TYR A 370 15.19 11.57 -13.13
N ALA A 371 15.16 11.17 -14.41
CA ALA A 371 13.97 10.66 -15.07
C ALA A 371 13.43 9.41 -14.36
N THR A 372 14.30 8.44 -14.05
CA THR A 372 13.95 7.24 -13.27
C THR A 372 13.30 7.62 -11.95
N LYS A 373 13.98 8.47 -11.18
CA LYS A 373 13.58 8.83 -9.83
C LYS A 373 12.26 9.59 -9.81
N TRP A 374 12.14 10.57 -10.71
CA TRP A 374 10.90 11.31 -10.89
C TRP A 374 9.75 10.37 -11.24
N LEU A 375 9.96 9.49 -12.22
CA LEU A 375 8.94 8.55 -12.68
C LEU A 375 8.51 7.63 -11.54
N TRP A 376 9.46 7.00 -10.84
CA TRP A 376 9.16 6.13 -9.71
C TRP A 376 8.34 6.84 -8.64
N ASN A 377 8.81 8.00 -8.17
CA ASN A 377 8.12 8.74 -7.12
C ASN A 377 6.74 9.23 -7.61
N ARG A 378 6.60 9.59 -8.88
CA ARG A 378 5.32 9.98 -9.50
C ARG A 378 4.33 8.83 -9.59
N LEU A 379 4.80 7.60 -9.81
CA LEU A 379 3.98 6.38 -9.82
C LEU A 379 3.49 5.99 -8.41
N ILE A 380 4.30 6.25 -7.38
CA ILE A 380 3.96 5.90 -5.98
C ILE A 380 3.09 6.99 -5.30
N ALA A 381 3.47 8.27 -5.44
CA ALA A 381 2.71 9.36 -4.84
C ALA A 381 1.46 9.70 -5.65
N GLY A 382 1.45 9.49 -6.96
CA GLY A 382 0.35 9.91 -7.81
C GLY A 382 0.40 11.41 -8.13
N SER A 383 -0.75 12.01 -8.45
CA SER A 383 -0.83 13.43 -8.85
C SER A 383 -0.47 14.42 -7.74
N SER A 384 -0.42 13.96 -6.49
CA SER A 384 0.03 14.73 -5.33
C SER A 384 1.56 14.93 -5.30
N TYR A 385 2.31 14.27 -6.18
CA TYR A 385 3.77 14.42 -6.23
C TYR A 385 4.17 15.86 -6.54
N ASN A 386 4.62 16.58 -5.52
CA ASN A 386 4.98 17.99 -5.64
C ASN A 386 6.42 18.14 -6.12
N LEU A 387 6.57 18.58 -7.37
CA LEU A 387 7.86 18.81 -8.00
C LEU A 387 8.61 20.03 -7.43
N SER A 388 7.90 20.98 -6.83
CA SER A 388 8.48 22.22 -6.29
C SER A 388 9.23 22.00 -4.98
N SER A 389 8.86 20.96 -4.22
CA SER A 389 9.60 20.53 -3.02
C SER A 389 10.65 19.45 -3.31
N ALA A 390 10.62 18.85 -4.51
CA ALA A 390 11.49 17.75 -4.87
C ALA A 390 12.89 18.25 -5.27
N ILE A 391 13.93 17.72 -4.63
CA ILE A 391 15.32 17.93 -5.00
C ILE A 391 15.84 16.61 -5.56
N LEU A 392 15.59 16.34 -6.85
CA LEU A 392 15.92 15.05 -7.48
C LEU A 392 17.39 14.62 -7.33
N SER A 393 18.34 15.55 -7.12
CA SER A 393 19.74 15.22 -6.76
C SER A 393 19.89 14.47 -5.42
N ARG A 394 19.03 14.76 -4.45
CA ARG A 394 19.18 14.37 -3.03
C ARG A 394 18.02 13.54 -2.50
N ASP A 395 16.89 13.57 -3.20
CA ASP A 395 15.66 12.91 -2.78
C ASP A 395 15.88 11.40 -2.55
N THR A 396 14.93 10.78 -1.89
CA THR A 396 14.86 9.33 -1.73
C THR A 396 13.86 8.76 -2.74
N TYR A 397 13.91 7.45 -2.95
CA TYR A 397 12.87 6.70 -3.64
C TYR A 397 11.74 6.43 -2.65
N PHE A 398 10.50 6.71 -3.05
CA PHE A 398 9.35 6.50 -2.18
C PHE A 398 8.97 5.02 -2.09
N CYS A 399 8.62 4.60 -0.88
CA CYS A 399 7.97 3.32 -0.66
C CYS A 399 6.45 3.46 -0.88
N PRO A 400 5.78 2.43 -1.40
CA PRO A 400 4.32 2.35 -1.35
C PRO A 400 3.83 2.49 0.10
N SER A 401 2.77 3.26 0.33
CA SER A 401 2.25 3.46 1.69
C SER A 401 1.44 2.27 2.15
N THR A 402 1.42 2.01 3.46
CA THR A 402 0.66 0.89 4.05
C THR A 402 -0.84 0.98 3.78
N GLY A 403 -1.39 2.20 3.73
CA GLY A 403 -2.81 2.43 3.42
C GLY A 403 -3.17 2.34 1.93
N CYS A 404 -2.19 2.43 1.04
CA CYS A 404 -2.37 2.19 -0.40
C CYS A 404 -1.05 1.73 -1.03
N PRO A 405 -0.76 0.43 -0.95
CA PRO A 405 0.52 -0.12 -1.35
C PRO A 405 0.54 -0.50 -2.85
N TYR A 406 -0.13 0.30 -3.68
CA TYR A 406 -0.33 0.07 -5.12
C TYR A 406 0.24 1.24 -5.93
N PHE A 407 0.51 1.02 -7.22
CA PHE A 407 0.74 2.14 -8.14
C PHE A 407 -0.49 3.05 -8.18
N ARG A 408 -0.27 4.37 -8.23
CA ARG A 408 -1.36 5.34 -8.30
C ARG A 408 -1.87 5.45 -9.73
N THR A 409 -3.10 5.01 -9.93
CA THR A 409 -3.79 4.96 -11.22
C THR A 409 -5.16 5.64 -11.12
N THR A 410 -5.83 5.84 -12.25
CA THR A 410 -7.20 6.38 -12.28
C THR A 410 -8.18 5.48 -11.53
N ALA A 411 -7.95 4.17 -11.52
CA ALA A 411 -8.78 3.18 -10.85
C ALA A 411 -8.78 3.30 -9.30
N ASN A 412 -7.68 3.76 -8.70
CA ASN A 412 -7.54 3.92 -7.25
C ASN A 412 -7.37 5.38 -6.79
N MET A 413 -7.69 6.34 -7.67
CA MET A 413 -7.56 7.78 -7.41
C MET A 413 -8.44 8.26 -6.25
N HIS A 414 -9.65 7.69 -6.10
CA HIS A 414 -10.61 8.07 -5.06
C HIS A 414 -10.48 7.24 -3.76
N GLY A 415 -9.54 6.30 -3.71
CA GLY A 415 -9.31 5.44 -2.55
C GLY A 415 -8.81 4.06 -2.95
N CYS A 416 -8.06 3.44 -2.04
CA CYS A 416 -7.50 2.11 -2.25
C CYS A 416 -8.25 1.10 -1.40
N GLN A 417 -8.70 0.02 -2.03
CA GLN A 417 -9.33 -1.09 -1.33
C GLN A 417 -8.26 -2.12 -0.97
N LEU A 418 -8.11 -2.40 0.32
CA LEU A 418 -7.26 -3.46 0.83
C LEU A 418 -8.12 -4.71 1.03
N LEU A 419 -7.65 -5.84 0.52
CA LEU A 419 -8.29 -7.14 0.72
C LEU A 419 -7.27 -8.10 1.31
N SER A 420 -7.41 -8.46 2.58
CA SER A 420 -6.50 -9.40 3.21
C SER A 420 -6.75 -10.83 2.74
N LYS A 421 -5.70 -11.66 2.74
CA LYS A 421 -5.85 -13.09 2.40
C LYS A 421 -6.77 -13.84 3.36
N ALA A 422 -6.73 -13.48 4.65
CA ALA A 422 -7.63 -14.04 5.66
C ALA A 422 -9.09 -13.71 5.34
N GLU A 423 -9.42 -12.44 5.01
CA GLU A 423 -10.78 -12.05 4.61
C GLU A 423 -11.24 -12.74 3.31
N PHE A 424 -10.33 -12.90 2.35
CA PHE A 424 -10.62 -13.63 1.11
C PHE A 424 -10.90 -15.11 1.36
N GLN A 425 -10.18 -15.74 2.29
CA GLN A 425 -10.37 -17.15 2.66
C GLN A 425 -11.60 -17.39 3.56
N GLU A 426 -11.90 -16.47 4.48
CA GLU A 426 -13.05 -16.55 5.40
C GLU A 426 -14.40 -16.17 4.73
N GLY A 427 -14.36 -15.41 3.63
CA GLY A 427 -15.53 -14.84 2.95
C GLY A 427 -15.80 -15.39 1.55
N LYS A 428 -16.64 -16.43 1.47
CA LYS A 428 -17.44 -16.89 0.31
C LYS A 428 -17.55 -15.89 -0.86
N GLU A 429 -17.18 -16.32 -2.08
CA GLU A 429 -17.55 -15.72 -3.38
C GLU A 429 -17.69 -14.19 -3.37
N LEU A 430 -16.57 -13.48 -3.33
CA LEU A 430 -16.51 -12.06 -3.66
C LEU A 430 -16.66 -11.92 -5.17
N TYR A 431 -17.75 -11.33 -5.64
CA TYR A 431 -17.92 -11.00 -7.06
C TYR A 431 -17.31 -9.62 -7.33
N LEU A 432 -16.50 -9.53 -8.38
CA LEU A 432 -16.04 -8.25 -8.93
C LEU A 432 -17.27 -7.55 -9.53
N GLY A 433 -17.66 -6.40 -8.99
CA GLY A 433 -18.65 -5.54 -9.64
C GLY A 433 -18.12 -5.02 -10.98
N GLN A 434 -19.02 -4.63 -11.88
CA GLN A 434 -18.67 -4.02 -13.18
C GLN A 434 -17.75 -2.78 -13.04
N ASP A 435 -17.74 -2.16 -11.87
CA ASP A 435 -16.94 -0.98 -11.53
C ASP A 435 -15.58 -1.32 -10.88
N GLY A 436 -15.20 -2.60 -10.81
CA GLY A 436 -13.98 -3.05 -10.13
C GLY A 436 -14.06 -3.05 -8.60
N LYS A 437 -15.20 -2.67 -8.02
CA LYS A 437 -15.42 -2.70 -6.56
C LYS A 437 -15.83 -4.09 -6.08
N VAL A 438 -15.18 -4.55 -5.02
CA VAL A 438 -15.52 -5.82 -4.38
C VAL A 438 -16.70 -5.60 -3.41
N VAL A 439 -17.88 -6.12 -3.77
CA VAL A 439 -19.10 -5.98 -2.97
C VAL A 439 -19.18 -7.12 -1.96
N LYS A 440 -19.27 -6.79 -0.67
CA LYS A 440 -19.44 -7.77 0.41
C LYS A 440 -20.84 -8.42 0.28
N LYS A 441 -20.89 -9.74 0.10
CA LYS A 441 -22.17 -10.49 0.24
C LYS A 441 -22.67 -10.26 1.66
N PRO A 442 -23.93 -9.80 1.88
CA PRO A 442 -24.43 -9.58 3.23
C PRO A 442 -24.31 -10.89 4.02
N ARG A 443 -23.72 -10.79 5.22
CA ARG A 443 -23.35 -11.93 6.09
C ARG A 443 -24.54 -12.84 6.45
N ARG A 444 -25.76 -12.40 6.17
CA ARG A 444 -27.03 -13.10 6.40
C ARG A 444 -27.96 -12.88 5.19
N SER A 445 -28.53 -13.97 4.64
CA SER A 445 -29.59 -13.87 3.65
C SER A 445 -30.81 -13.19 4.28
N LYS A 446 -31.62 -12.47 3.48
CA LYS A 446 -32.86 -11.83 3.96
C LYS A 446 -33.73 -12.83 4.74
N GLU A 447 -33.76 -14.08 4.30
CA GLU A 447 -34.48 -15.19 4.94
C GLU A 447 -34.02 -15.46 6.37
N SER A 448 -32.70 -15.46 6.62
CA SER A 448 -32.17 -15.65 7.99
C SER A 448 -32.48 -14.47 8.92
N LEU A 449 -32.63 -13.26 8.38
CA LEU A 449 -33.03 -12.08 9.15
C LEU A 449 -34.52 -12.14 9.53
N TYR A 450 -35.38 -12.54 8.58
CA TYR A 450 -36.80 -12.78 8.84
C TYR A 450 -37.03 -13.92 9.84
N ALA A 451 -36.27 -15.01 9.74
CA ALA A 451 -36.36 -16.13 10.69
C ALA A 451 -36.04 -15.68 12.13
N ILE A 452 -34.98 -14.90 12.34
CA ILE A 452 -34.62 -14.38 13.67
C ILE A 452 -35.69 -13.41 14.19
N ALA A 453 -36.21 -12.53 13.34
CA ALA A 453 -37.28 -11.61 13.72
C ALA A 453 -38.57 -12.36 14.13
N CYS A 454 -38.98 -13.39 13.39
CA CYS A 454 -40.14 -14.21 13.73
C CYS A 454 -39.96 -14.96 15.05
N ILE A 455 -38.75 -15.46 15.34
CA ILE A 455 -38.45 -16.12 16.62
C ILE A 455 -38.58 -15.12 17.78
N ILE A 456 -38.04 -13.91 17.64
CA ILE A 456 -38.14 -12.87 18.69
C ILE A 456 -39.60 -12.49 18.96
N ILE A 457 -40.40 -12.31 17.90
CA ILE A 457 -41.84 -12.00 18.02
C ILE A 457 -42.59 -13.16 18.68
N GLY A 458 -42.28 -14.41 18.30
CA GLY A 458 -42.89 -15.59 18.89
C GLY A 458 -42.60 -15.74 20.39
N ILE A 459 -41.35 -15.50 20.80
CA ILE A 459 -40.96 -15.54 22.22
C ILE A 459 -41.67 -14.42 22.99
N ALA A 460 -41.71 -13.19 22.46
CA ALA A 460 -42.40 -12.07 23.11
C ALA A 460 -43.89 -12.36 23.30
N PHE A 461 -44.56 -12.91 22.28
CA PHE A 461 -45.96 -13.31 22.36
C PHE A 461 -46.20 -14.38 23.43
N PHE A 462 -45.32 -15.37 23.51
CA PHE A 462 -45.42 -16.44 24.51
C PHE A 462 -45.22 -15.91 25.94
N VAL A 463 -44.30 -14.97 26.14
CA VAL A 463 -44.09 -14.31 27.44
C VAL A 463 -45.32 -13.50 27.86
N VAL A 464 -45.94 -12.76 26.94
CA VAL A 464 -47.16 -11.99 27.23
C VAL A 464 -48.33 -12.91 27.59
N LEU A 465 -48.52 -14.01 26.87
CA LEU A 465 -49.59 -14.97 27.17
C LEU A 465 -49.38 -15.69 28.51
N THR A 466 -48.15 -16.09 28.81
CA THR A 466 -47.83 -16.78 30.07
C THR A 466 -47.96 -15.83 31.26
N LEU A 467 -47.44 -14.60 31.18
CA LEU A 467 -47.63 -13.61 32.25
C LEU A 467 -49.10 -13.19 32.38
N GLY A 468 -49.81 -12.99 31.26
CA GLY A 468 -51.23 -12.64 31.26
C GLY A 468 -52.11 -13.72 31.89
N THR A 469 -51.83 -14.99 31.61
CA THR A 469 -52.54 -16.13 32.25
C THR A 469 -52.21 -16.27 33.73
N ILE A 470 -50.96 -16.02 34.14
CA ILE A 470 -50.58 -16.00 35.56
C ILE A 470 -51.32 -14.87 36.30
N PHE A 471 -51.34 -13.65 35.76
CA PHE A 471 -52.09 -12.54 36.36
C PHE A 471 -53.59 -12.79 36.39
N TYR A 472 -54.16 -13.38 35.33
CA TYR A 472 -55.57 -13.73 35.28
C TYR A 472 -55.95 -14.79 36.34
N GLN A 473 -55.13 -15.83 36.50
CA GLN A 473 -55.36 -16.84 37.52
C GLN A 473 -55.15 -16.29 38.94
N SER A 474 -54.11 -15.48 39.14
CA SER A 474 -53.85 -14.80 40.42
C SER A 474 -54.97 -13.83 40.80
N SER A 475 -55.59 -13.16 39.82
CA SER A 475 -56.73 -12.26 40.04
C SER A 475 -58.04 -13.02 40.33
N LYS A 476 -58.17 -14.26 39.86
CA LYS A 476 -59.36 -15.10 40.13
C LYS A 476 -59.28 -15.81 41.49
N GLN A 477 -58.07 -15.99 42.03
CA GLN A 477 -57.84 -16.61 43.34
C GLN A 477 -57.77 -15.60 44.50
N SER A 478 -57.79 -14.29 44.23
CA SER A 478 -57.79 -13.26 45.28
C SER A 478 -59.23 -12.88 45.68
N ASP A 479 -59.71 -13.37 46.81
CA ASP A 479 -61.01 -13.01 47.43
C ASP A 479 -61.00 -11.64 48.14
N HIS A 480 -60.08 -10.74 47.79
CA HIS A 480 -60.10 -9.36 48.29
C HIS A 480 -59.97 -8.37 47.13
N GLY A 481 -60.99 -7.52 46.98
CA GLY A 481 -60.95 -6.39 46.09
C GLY A 481 -59.89 -5.40 46.55
N ARG A 482 -59.07 -4.89 45.62
CA ARG A 482 -57.97 -3.93 45.85
C ARG A 482 -58.42 -2.57 46.47
N PHE A 483 -59.68 -2.42 46.86
CA PHE A 483 -60.27 -1.22 47.44
C PHE A 483 -61.03 -1.43 48.75
N ASP A 484 -60.85 -2.56 49.46
CA ASP A 484 -61.36 -2.64 50.82
C ASP A 484 -60.47 -1.84 51.77
N VAL A 485 -61.01 -0.73 52.28
CA VAL A 485 -60.40 0.07 53.34
C VAL A 485 -60.38 -0.78 54.60
N VAL A 486 -59.19 -1.27 54.98
CA VAL A 486 -58.98 -1.95 56.26
C VAL A 486 -59.10 -0.93 57.38
N GLU A 487 -60.12 -1.08 58.21
CA GLU A 487 -60.37 -0.21 59.36
C GLU A 487 -59.22 -0.34 60.39
N PRO A 488 -58.62 0.77 60.88
CA PRO A 488 -57.35 0.77 61.63
C PRO A 488 -57.37 0.03 62.99
N SER A 489 -58.55 -0.43 63.44
CA SER A 489 -58.74 -1.24 64.64
C SER A 489 -58.20 -2.68 64.47
N THR A 490 -58.34 -3.25 63.27
CA THR A 490 -57.91 -4.64 62.96
C THR A 490 -56.38 -4.79 62.89
N LEU A 491 -55.70 -3.79 62.34
CA LEU A 491 -54.23 -3.73 62.28
C LEU A 491 -53.58 -3.68 63.66
N LYS A 492 -54.18 -2.95 64.63
CA LYS A 492 -53.67 -2.91 66.00
C LYS A 492 -53.81 -4.25 66.71
N PHE A 493 -54.93 -4.97 66.51
CA PHE A 493 -55.12 -6.30 67.08
C PHE A 493 -54.14 -7.33 66.51
N GLU A 494 -53.88 -7.30 65.19
CA GLU A 494 -52.91 -8.19 64.57
C GLU A 494 -51.46 -7.90 65.00
N GLN A 495 -51.12 -6.64 65.23
CA GLN A 495 -49.80 -6.26 65.73
C GLN A 495 -49.59 -6.72 67.17
N VAL A 496 -50.57 -6.54 68.05
CA VAL A 496 -50.50 -7.04 69.44
C VAL A 496 -50.37 -8.57 69.47
N LYS A 497 -51.13 -9.28 68.62
CA LYS A 497 -51.07 -10.74 68.53
C LYS A 497 -49.71 -11.26 68.03
N LYS A 498 -49.11 -10.59 67.03
CA LYS A 498 -47.76 -10.91 66.52
C LYS A 498 -46.66 -10.60 67.52
N GLU A 499 -46.83 -9.57 68.34
CA GLU A 499 -45.87 -9.21 69.39
C GLU A 499 -45.94 -10.20 70.57
N GLU A 500 -47.14 -10.70 70.89
CA GLU A 500 -47.34 -11.75 71.91
C GLU A 500 -46.74 -13.10 71.47
N GLU A 501 -46.92 -13.52 70.21
CA GLU A 501 -46.25 -14.71 69.64
C GLU A 501 -44.73 -14.59 69.64
N ARG A 502 -44.19 -13.41 69.30
CA ARG A 502 -42.74 -13.16 69.31
C ARG A 502 -42.17 -13.21 70.74
N ASN A 503 -42.92 -12.72 71.73
CA ASN A 503 -42.54 -12.78 73.13
C ASN A 503 -42.58 -14.21 73.70
N LEU A 504 -43.53 -15.05 73.27
CA LEU A 504 -43.58 -16.47 73.63
C LEU A 504 -42.41 -17.27 73.04
N LEU A 505 -42.04 -17.03 71.79
CA LEU A 505 -40.87 -17.64 71.14
C LEU A 505 -39.54 -17.23 71.81
N SER A 506 -39.43 -15.98 72.28
CA SER A 506 -38.23 -15.51 72.99
C SER A 506 -38.04 -16.16 74.37
N ARG A 507 -39.13 -16.52 75.07
CA ARG A 507 -39.09 -17.19 76.38
C ARG A 507 -38.72 -18.67 76.29
N GLN A 508 -38.94 -19.33 75.16
CA GLN A 508 -38.50 -20.72 74.96
C GLN A 508 -36.99 -20.83 74.68
N ASN A 509 -36.38 -19.80 74.09
CA ASN A 509 -34.95 -19.80 73.75
C ASN A 509 -34.00 -19.44 74.90
N THR A 510 -34.49 -19.00 76.06
CA THR A 510 -33.66 -18.66 77.24
C THR A 510 -33.52 -19.78 78.27
N ARG A 511 -34.07 -20.98 78.03
CA ARG A 511 -33.94 -22.14 78.94
C ARG A 511 -32.94 -23.22 78.49
N ALA A 512 -32.26 -23.02 77.37
CA ALA A 512 -31.31 -23.98 76.82
C ALA A 512 -29.97 -23.32 76.47
N LYS A 513 -29.18 -22.92 77.49
CA LYS A 513 -27.71 -22.77 77.43
C LYS A 513 -27.15 -22.41 78.80
N SER A 514 -26.77 -23.42 79.59
CA SER A 514 -25.75 -23.32 80.63
C SER A 514 -25.04 -24.67 80.83
N THR A 515 -23.81 -24.76 80.33
CA THR A 515 -22.73 -25.56 80.92
C THR A 515 -21.40 -25.03 80.36
N GLU A 516 -20.63 -24.42 81.26
CA GLU A 516 -19.28 -23.83 81.12
C GLU A 516 -18.20 -24.95 81.35
N PRO A 517 -16.84 -24.76 81.32
CA PRO A 517 -16.14 -23.59 81.89
C PRO A 517 -14.74 -23.14 81.34
N PHE A 518 -14.44 -21.86 81.63
CA PHE A 518 -13.22 -21.24 82.20
C PHE A 518 -11.83 -20.96 81.51
N ASN A 519 -11.41 -19.70 81.76
CA ASN A 519 -10.08 -19.08 82.00
C ASN A 519 -9.21 -18.53 80.85
N ARG A 520 -8.52 -17.37 80.95
CA ARG A 520 -8.60 -16.13 81.76
C ARG A 520 -7.55 -15.12 81.22
N ALA A 521 -7.89 -13.81 81.21
CA ALA A 521 -7.03 -12.62 81.40
C ALA A 521 -5.95 -12.27 80.32
N GLN A 522 -5.58 -11.02 80.02
CA GLN A 522 -5.94 -9.68 80.54
C GLN A 522 -5.47 -8.57 79.56
N SER A 523 -6.29 -7.52 79.47
CA SER A 523 -6.00 -6.07 79.45
C SER A 523 -5.13 -5.36 78.39
N MET A 524 -5.81 -4.38 77.76
CA MET A 524 -5.50 -2.93 77.70
C MET A 524 -4.49 -2.35 76.68
N SER A 525 -5.09 -1.54 75.79
CA SER A 525 -4.91 -0.08 75.67
C SER A 525 -3.68 0.54 74.99
N THR A 526 -3.99 1.65 74.31
CA THR A 526 -3.19 2.81 73.91
C THR A 526 -2.36 2.82 72.61
N ARG A 527 -2.76 3.77 71.75
CA ARG A 527 -2.02 4.41 70.65
C ARG A 527 -0.76 5.12 71.17
N ARG A 528 0.34 5.10 70.42
CA ARG A 528 0.98 6.24 69.69
C ARG A 528 2.49 6.02 69.43
N LEU A 529 2.88 6.46 68.21
CA LEU A 529 4.11 7.16 67.80
C LEU A 529 5.42 6.37 67.51
N ASN A 530 5.82 6.53 66.25
CA ASN A 530 7.12 6.96 65.70
C ASN A 530 8.35 6.02 65.58
N SER A 531 8.96 6.17 64.38
CA SER A 531 10.40 6.15 64.01
C SER A 531 11.17 4.82 64.17
N GLU A 532 12.19 4.45 63.40
CA GLU A 532 12.84 4.83 62.11
C GLU A 532 14.11 3.92 62.04
N CYS A 533 14.62 3.59 60.84
CA CYS A 533 15.92 2.94 60.53
C CYS A 533 16.17 1.50 61.08
N GLU A 534 16.90 0.57 60.45
CA GLU A 534 18.06 0.61 59.53
C GLU A 534 18.15 -0.79 58.84
N ARG A 535 18.16 -0.90 57.50
CA ARG A 535 19.33 -1.14 56.62
C ARG A 535 20.24 -2.33 57.01
N ILE A 536 20.17 -3.44 56.26
CA ILE A 536 21.33 -4.31 55.94
C ILE A 536 21.20 -4.76 54.47
N SER A 537 22.32 -4.65 53.77
CA SER A 537 22.56 -4.92 52.35
C SER A 537 23.36 -6.21 52.16
N ILE A 538 23.54 -6.62 50.89
CA ILE A 538 24.67 -7.37 50.25
C ILE A 538 24.33 -8.80 49.77
N VAL A 539 24.08 -8.94 48.44
CA VAL A 539 24.90 -9.62 47.37
C VAL A 539 24.52 -11.11 47.27
N GLU A 540 24.13 -11.67 46.11
CA GLU A 540 24.73 -11.64 44.75
C GLU A 540 23.67 -11.78 43.65
#